data_AF-A0A534IIH1-F1
#
_entry.id   AF-A0A534IIH1-F1
#
_cell.length_a   1.000
_cell.length_b   1.000
_cell.length_c   1.000
_cell.angle_alpha   90.00
_cell.angle_beta   90.00
_cell.angle_gamma   90.00
#
_symmetry.space_group_name_H-M   'P 1'
#
loop_
_entity.id
_entity.type
_entity.pdbx_description
1 polymer ?
#
loop_
_entity_poly.entity_id
_entity_poly.type
_entity_poly.pdbx_seq_one_letter_code
_entity_poly.pdbx_strand_id
1 'polypeptide(L)' 'MGRCPECGFDLEPDEDECPNCGAILADYEEFEEFEE' A
#
# COMPACT_ATOMS: atom_id res chain seq x y z
N MET A 1 -9.35 -4.54 0.51
CA MET A 1 -9.67 -3.32 1.28
C MET A 1 -8.57 -3.19 2.33
N GLY A 2 -7.55 -2.39 2.05
CA GLY A 2 -6.48 -2.09 2.99
C GLY A 2 -6.92 -0.96 3.91
N ARG A 3 -6.31 -0.82 5.09
CA ARG A 3 -6.43 0.38 5.91
C ARG A 3 -5.05 0.91 6.23
N CYS A 4 -4.89 2.22 6.18
CA CYS A 4 -3.62 2.86 6.45
C CYS A 4 -3.18 2.52 7.88
N PRO A 5 -1.97 1.97 8.07
CA PRO A 5 -1.48 1.60 9.40
C PRO A 5 -1.20 2.83 10.28
N GLU A 6 -0.95 3.99 9.68
CA GLU A 6 -0.63 5.23 10.39
C GLU A 6 -1.88 5.96 10.90
N CYS A 7 -2.92 6.05 10.08
CA CYS A 7 -4.10 6.87 10.40
C CYS A 7 -5.43 6.11 10.43
N GLY A 8 -5.47 4.86 9.97
CA GLY A 8 -6.67 4.03 9.92
C GLY A 8 -7.65 4.36 8.79
N PHE A 9 -7.27 5.21 7.83
CA PHE A 9 -8.07 5.54 6.65
C PHE A 9 -8.21 4.32 5.73
N ASP A 10 -9.38 4.13 5.11
CA ASP A 10 -9.63 3.04 4.17
C ASP A 10 -8.90 3.31 2.85
N LEU A 11 -8.03 2.37 2.46
CA LEU A 11 -7.18 2.46 1.28
C LEU A 11 -7.69 1.57 0.16
N GLU A 12 -7.59 2.09 -1.05
CA GLU A 12 -7.81 1.31 -2.27
C GLU A 12 -6.57 0.45 -2.59
N PRO A 13 -6.75 -0.69 -3.28
CA PRO A 13 -5.66 -1.63 -3.56
C PRO A 13 -4.54 -1.06 -4.42
N ASP A 14 -4.79 0.01 -5.18
CA ASP A 14 -3.83 0.64 -6.10
C ASP A 14 -3.24 1.95 -5.54
N GLU A 15 -3.39 2.23 -4.24
CA GLU A 15 -2.85 3.46 -3.63
C GLU A 15 -1.42 3.27 -3.10
N ASP A 16 -0.46 3.92 -3.75
CA ASP A 16 0.94 3.97 -3.32
C ASP A 16 1.19 4.90 -2.12
N GLU A 17 0.27 5.83 -1.84
CA GLU A 17 0.35 6.78 -0.74
C GLU A 17 -1.05 7.05 -0.18
N CYS A 18 -1.16 7.10 1.15
CA CYS A 18 -2.42 7.41 1.80
C CYS A 18 -2.80 8.88 1.58
N PRO A 19 -3.95 9.18 0.94
CA PRO A 19 -4.36 10.56 0.67
C PRO A 19 -4.75 11.35 1.93
N ASN A 20 -5.00 10.66 3.04
CA ASN A 20 -5.43 11.28 4.30
C ASN A 20 -4.24 11.77 5.15
N CYS A 21 -3.14 11.02 5.19
CA CYS A 21 -1.98 11.36 6.04
C CYS A 21 -0.66 11.51 5.27
N GLY A 22 -0.59 11.11 4.00
CA GLY A 22 0.64 11.11 3.19
C GLY A 22 1.60 9.96 3.51
N ALA A 23 1.12 8.88 4.16
CA ALA A 23 1.95 7.71 4.43
C ALA A 23 2.20 6.93 3.13
N ILE A 24 3.46 6.64 2.80
CA ILE A 24 3.83 5.82 1.64
C ILE A 24 3.47 4.36 1.93
N LEU A 25 2.66 3.78 1.04
CA LEU A 25 2.09 2.44 1.12
C LEU A 25 2.76 1.43 0.21
N ALA A 26 3.64 1.90 -0.70
CA ALA A 26 4.41 1.14 -1.69
C ALA A 26 4.46 -0.37 -1.36
N ASP A 27 3.54 -1.10 -1.98
CA ASP A 27 3.41 -2.54 -1.80
C ASP A 27 4.51 -3.26 -2.57
N TYR A 28 4.93 -4.37 -1.97
CA TYR A 28 6.04 -5.26 -2.24
C TYR A 28 5.88 -6.06 -3.54
N GLU A 29 5.48 -5.42 -4.65
CA GLU A 29 5.31 -6.06 -5.97
C GLU A 29 6.65 -6.32 -6.70
N GLU A 30 7.73 -6.59 -5.98
CA GLU A 30 8.99 -7.05 -6.58
C GLU A 30 9.39 -8.48 -6.15
N PHE A 31 8.48 -9.21 -5.48
CA PHE A 31 8.78 -10.60 -5.06
C PHE A 31 8.20 -11.71 -5.95
N GLU A 32 7.49 -11.38 -7.03
CA GLU A 32 6.92 -12.38 -7.96
C GLU A 32 7.79 -12.70 -9.20
N GLU A 33 9.02 -12.19 -9.31
CA GLU A 33 9.90 -12.52 -10.46
C GLU A 33 11.01 -13.55 -10.13
N PHE A 34 10.95 -14.23 -8.98
CA PHE A 34 12.02 -15.11 -8.52
C PHE A 34 11.64 -16.59 -8.33
N GLU A 35 10.82 -17.18 -9.20
CA GLU A 35 10.75 -18.66 -9.35
C GLU A 35 10.62 -19.06 -10.84
N GLU A 36 11.75 -19.01 -11.58
CA GLU A 36 11.97 -19.79 -12.81
C GLU A 36 12.47 -21.21 -12.47
#